data_AF-A0A6P0S6N4-F1
#
_entry.id   AF-A0A6P0S6N4-F1
#
_cell.length_a   1.000
_cell.length_b   1.000
_cell.length_c   1.000
_cell.angle_alpha   90.00
_cell.angle_beta   90.00
_cell.angle_gamma   90.00
#
_symmetry.space_group_name_H-M   'P 1'
#
loop_
_entity.id
_entity.type
_entity.pdbx_description
1 polymer ?
#
loop_
_entity_poly.entity_id
_entity_poly.type
_entity_poly.pdbx_seq_one_letter_code
_entity_poly.pdbx_strand_id
1 'polypeptide(L)'
;MPKDLLTTPTNVATKRIFVAGTRMNDGKTTTCLGLFAALQQKFRKVGFIKPVGQRFVKIDGQLIDEDSILLDKTYNVEVPIQSMSPIDGDGAHALDGD
;
A
#
# COMPACT_ATOMS: atom_id res chain seq x y z
N MET A 1 -11.76 20.41 12.28
CA MET A 1 -13.05 19.75 12.00
C MET A 1 -12.77 18.28 11.75
N PRO A 2 -13.35 17.32 12.49
CA PRO A 2 -13.30 15.92 12.07
C PRO A 2 -13.95 15.87 10.69
N LYS A 3 -13.24 15.34 9.69
CA LYS A 3 -13.90 15.00 8.42
C LYS A 3 -14.85 13.86 8.74
N ASP A 4 -16.13 14.05 8.46
CA ASP A 4 -17.10 12.96 8.52
C ASP A 4 -16.55 11.78 7.71
N LEU A 5 -16.53 10.59 8.32
CA LEU A 5 -16.06 9.39 7.65
C LEU A 5 -16.95 9.12 6.42
N LEU A 6 -16.30 8.86 5.29
CA LEU A 6 -17.02 8.50 4.08
C LEU A 6 -17.72 7.15 4.28
N THR A 7 -19.02 7.08 4.00
CA THR A 7 -19.79 5.81 4.00
C THR A 7 -19.54 4.98 2.75
N THR A 8 -19.04 5.60 1.68
CA THR A 8 -18.67 4.95 0.42
C THR A 8 -17.43 5.58 -0.21
N PRO A 9 -16.59 4.83 -0.95
CA PRO A 9 -15.46 5.40 -1.67
C PRO A 9 -15.88 6.42 -2.74
N THR A 10 -15.14 7.53 -2.85
CA THR A 10 -15.38 8.55 -3.90
C THR A 10 -15.02 8.07 -5.30
N ASN A 11 -14.03 7.18 -5.41
CA ASN A 11 -13.67 6.55 -6.66
C ASN A 11 -14.53 5.29 -6.89
N VAL A 12 -15.37 5.30 -7.92
CA VAL A 12 -16.22 4.16 -8.31
C VAL A 12 -15.80 3.51 -9.63
N ALA A 13 -14.87 4.12 -10.36
CA ALA A 13 -14.48 3.67 -11.70
C ALA A 13 -13.32 2.66 -11.69
N THR A 14 -12.34 2.86 -10.80
CA THR A 14 -11.17 1.97 -10.73
C THR A 14 -11.53 0.65 -10.06
N LYS A 15 -11.41 -0.46 -10.80
CA LYS A 15 -11.58 -1.81 -10.25
C LYS A 15 -10.51 -2.09 -9.20
N ARG A 16 -10.88 -2.82 -8.14
CA ARG A 16 -10.00 -3.12 -6.99
C ARG A 16 -10.02 -4.61 -6.70
N ILE A 17 -8.86 -5.13 -6.32
CA ILE A 17 -8.71 -6.49 -5.80
C ILE A 17 -8.14 -6.35 -4.39
N PHE A 18 -8.84 -6.90 -3.41
CA PHE A 18 -8.35 -6.98 -2.04
C PHE A 18 -7.73 -8.36 -1.82
N VAL A 19 -6.46 -8.39 -1.43
CA VAL A 19 -5.73 -9.63 -1.13
C VAL A 19 -5.55 -9.73 0.37
N ALA A 20 -6.20 -10.71 0.98
CA ALA A 20 -6.03 -11.07 2.38
C ALA A 20 -5.47 -12.49 2.50
N GLY A 21 -4.90 -12.80 3.65
CA GLY A 21 -4.46 -14.15 3.98
C GLY A 21 -4.80 -14.46 5.42
N THR A 22 -4.88 -15.75 5.73
CA THR A 22 -5.34 -16.25 7.03
C THR A 22 -4.29 -16.14 8.13
N ARG A 23 -3.00 -16.08 7.77
CA ARG A 23 -1.88 -15.97 8.71
C ARG A 23 -0.81 -15.03 8.19
N MET A 24 0.12 -14.66 9.07
CA MET A 24 1.36 -13.99 8.69
C MET A 24 2.21 -14.91 7.81
N ASN A 25 2.93 -14.36 6.83
CA ASN A 25 3.81 -15.10 5.92
C ASN A 25 3.15 -16.19 5.02
N ASP A 26 1.82 -16.22 4.89
CA ASP A 26 1.07 -17.11 3.96
C ASP A 26 1.26 -16.78 2.45
N GLY A 27 2.37 -16.16 2.04
CA GLY A 27 2.65 -15.88 0.62
C GLY A 27 1.84 -14.74 -0.01
N LYS A 28 1.20 -13.88 0.80
CA LYS A 28 0.44 -12.70 0.33
C LYS A 28 1.28 -11.78 -0.55
N THR A 29 2.48 -11.41 -0.10
CA THR A 29 3.39 -10.54 -0.87
C THR A 29 3.77 -11.17 -2.21
N THR A 30 4.14 -12.44 -2.23
CA THR A 30 4.44 -13.18 -3.48
C THR A 30 3.24 -13.26 -4.41
N THR A 31 2.04 -13.47 -3.86
CA THR A 31 0.79 -13.47 -4.63
C THR A 31 0.51 -12.11 -5.23
N CYS A 32 0.70 -11.02 -4.47
CA CYS A 32 0.58 -9.65 -4.96
C CYS A 32 1.59 -9.36 -6.08
N LEU A 33 2.84 -9.80 -5.96
CA LEU A 33 3.85 -9.65 -7.01
C LEU A 33 3.39 -10.31 -8.32
N GLY A 34 2.97 -11.57 -8.27
CA GLY A 34 2.51 -12.31 -9.46
C GLY A 34 1.25 -11.70 -10.08
N LEU A 35 0.29 -11.32 -9.23
CA LEU A 35 -0.94 -10.66 -9.68
C LEU A 35 -0.64 -9.32 -10.35
N PHE A 36 0.25 -8.51 -9.77
CA PHE A 36 0.62 -7.21 -10.29
C PHE A 36 1.28 -7.32 -11.68
N ALA A 37 2.23 -8.25 -11.84
CA ALA A 37 2.85 -8.52 -13.15
C ALA A 37 1.82 -8.94 -14.20
N ALA A 38 0.89 -9.83 -13.85
CA ALA A 38 -0.17 -10.26 -14.76
C ALA A 38 -1.14 -9.12 -15.12
N LEU A 39 -1.43 -8.22 -14.19
CA LEU A 39 -2.30 -7.06 -14.44
C LEU A 39 -1.60 -6.02 -15.32
N GLN A 40 -0.30 -5.76 -15.13
CA GLN A 40 0.45 -4.82 -15.98
C GLN A 40 0.49 -5.26 -17.45
N GLN A 41 0.47 -6.57 -17.72
CA GLN A 41 0.37 -7.08 -19.10
C GLN A 41 -0.98 -6.77 -19.77
N LYS A 42 -2.03 -6.48 -18.98
CA LYS A 42 -3.40 -6.26 -19.48
C LYS A 42 -3.86 -4.80 -19.38
N PHE A 43 -3.33 -4.06 -18.43
CA PHE A 43 -3.79 -2.71 -18.11
C PHE A 43 -2.63 -1.72 -18.09
N ARG A 44 -2.82 -0.58 -18.74
CA ARG A 44 -1.81 0.49 -18.78
C ARG A 44 -1.51 1.11 -17.41
N LYS A 45 -2.49 1.12 -16.51
CA LYS A 45 -2.35 1.72 -15.17
C LYS A 45 -2.75 0.70 -14.11
N VAL A 46 -1.77 0.29 -13.32
CA VAL A 46 -1.94 -0.61 -12.18
C VAL A 46 -1.25 0.04 -10.98
N GLY A 47 -1.97 0.17 -9.88
CA GLY A 47 -1.44 0.69 -8.62
C GLY A 47 -1.48 -0.37 -7.53
N PHE A 48 -0.64 -0.19 -6.52
CA PHE A 48 -0.61 -1.03 -5.32
C PHE A 48 -0.74 -0.13 -4.09
N ILE A 49 -1.40 -0.63 -3.04
CA ILE A 49 -1.52 0.06 -1.77
C ILE A 49 -1.43 -0.98 -0.65
N LYS A 50 -0.56 -0.71 0.32
CA LYS A 50 -0.49 -1.40 1.61
C LYS A 50 -0.88 -0.38 2.67
N PRO A 51 -2.19 -0.26 2.99
CA PRO A 51 -2.66 0.83 3.82
C PRO A 51 -2.15 0.72 5.25
N VAL A 52 -1.97 -0.49 5.78
CA VAL A 52 -1.45 -0.72 7.13
C VAL A 52 -0.26 -1.65 7.02
N GLY A 53 0.91 -1.10 7.30
CA GLY A 53 2.18 -1.82 7.32
C GLY A 53 2.56 -2.32 8.70
N GLN A 54 3.51 -3.26 8.74
CA GLN A 54 4.16 -3.70 10.00
C GLN A 54 5.67 -3.57 9.94
N ARG A 55 6.25 -3.42 8.75
CA ARG A 55 7.69 -3.32 8.53
C ARG A 55 7.95 -2.10 7.67
N PHE A 56 8.66 -1.13 8.21
CA PHE A 56 8.86 0.18 7.60
C PHE A 56 10.34 0.48 7.40
N VAL A 57 10.64 1.18 6.31
CA VAL A 57 11.97 1.74 6.03
C VAL A 57 11.84 3.26 5.87
N LYS A 58 12.79 4.00 6.44
CA LYS A 58 12.83 5.46 6.31
C LYS A 58 13.43 5.85 4.95
N ILE A 59 12.63 6.46 4.08
CA ILE A 59 13.02 7.00 2.76
C ILE A 59 12.63 8.47 2.73
N ASP A 60 13.59 9.37 2.47
CA ASP A 60 13.37 10.83 2.39
C ASP A 60 12.61 11.40 3.60
N GLY A 61 12.92 10.87 4.79
CA GLY A 61 12.28 11.29 6.04
C GLY A 61 10.94 10.63 6.34
N GLN A 62 10.39 9.83 5.43
CA GLN A 62 9.09 9.17 5.57
C GLN A 62 9.24 7.68 5.84
N LEU A 63 8.35 7.12 6.66
CA LEU A 63 8.27 5.68 6.86
C LEU A 63 7.46 5.09 5.70
N ILE A 64 7.99 4.06 5.05
CA ILE A 64 7.34 3.40 3.91
C ILE A 64 7.34 1.90 4.17
N ASP A 65 6.18 1.25 3.99
CA ASP A 65 6.08 -0.20 4.14
C ASP A 65 6.95 -0.95 3.10
N GLU A 66 7.63 -2.00 3.57
CA GLU A 66 8.54 -2.81 2.75
C GLU A 66 7.87 -3.45 1.53
N ASP A 67 6.59 -3.86 1.61
CA ASP A 67 5.88 -4.44 0.46
C ASP A 67 5.71 -3.35 -0.64
N SER A 68 5.47 -2.10 -0.25
CA SER A 68 5.36 -0.97 -1.20
C SER A 68 6.68 -0.71 -1.91
N ILE A 69 7.79 -0.70 -1.16
CA ILE A 69 9.15 -0.56 -1.72
C ILE A 69 9.47 -1.71 -2.67
N LEU A 70 9.14 -2.94 -2.28
CA LEU A 70 9.38 -4.12 -3.10
C LEU A 70 8.63 -4.04 -4.42
N LEU A 71 7.34 -3.69 -4.40
CA LEU A 71 6.53 -3.54 -5.61
C LEU A 71 7.06 -2.42 -6.50
N ASP A 72 7.37 -1.26 -5.92
CA ASP A 72 7.90 -0.12 -6.66
C ASP A 72 9.23 -0.43 -7.35
N LYS A 73 10.19 -1.00 -6.62
CA LYS A 73 11.49 -1.40 -7.19
C LYS A 73 11.38 -2.50 -8.24
N THR A 74 10.39 -3.39 -8.13
CA THR A 74 10.22 -4.50 -9.07
C THR A 74 9.55 -4.05 -10.37
N TYR A 75 8.60 -3.12 -10.30
CA TYR A 75 7.73 -2.79 -11.43
C TYR A 75 7.70 -1.31 -11.84
N ASN A 76 8.50 -0.46 -11.20
CA ASN A 76 8.55 0.99 -11.41
C ASN A 76 7.14 1.60 -11.42
N VAL A 77 6.47 1.51 -10.26
CA VAL A 77 5.04 1.81 -10.17
C VAL A 77 4.83 3.31 -10.37
N GLU A 78 3.97 3.70 -11.32
CA GLU A 78 3.66 5.11 -11.61
C GLU A 78 2.74 5.75 -10.56
N VAL A 79 3.03 5.53 -9.28
CA VAL A 79 2.31 6.09 -8.13
C VAL A 79 3.35 6.58 -7.12
N PRO A 80 3.21 7.79 -6.54
CA PRO A 80 4.10 8.22 -5.47
C PRO A 80 4.14 7.19 -4.35
N ILE A 81 5.33 6.76 -3.94
CA ILE A 81 5.50 5.65 -2.99
C ILE A 81 4.81 5.92 -1.64
N GLN A 82 4.71 7.18 -1.25
CA GLN A 82 3.99 7.67 -0.07
C GLN A 82 2.48 7.38 -0.14
N SER A 83 1.92 7.42 -1.34
CA SER A 83 0.49 7.10 -1.57
C SER A 83 0.22 5.60 -1.53
N MET A 84 1.27 4.78 -1.63
CA MET A 84 1.18 3.31 -1.55
C MET A 84 1.25 2.82 -0.09
N SER A 85 1.80 3.62 0.83
CA SER A 85 1.93 3.33 2.27
C SER A 85 1.30 4.44 3.14
N PRO A 86 -0.03 4.63 3.12
CA PRO A 86 -0.67 5.79 3.75
C PRO A 86 -0.82 5.75 5.28
N ILE A 87 -0.67 4.58 5.93
CA ILE A 87 -0.70 4.48 7.40
C ILE A 87 0.53 3.73 7.84
N ASP A 88 1.44 4.46 8.46
CA ASP A 88 2.57 3.89 9.17
C ASP A 88 2.08 3.35 10.50
N GLY A 89 2.77 2.36 11.06
CA GLY A 89 2.40 1.69 12.33
C GLY A 89 2.22 2.64 13.52
N ASP A 90 2.54 3.93 13.33
CA ASP A 90 2.40 5.04 14.26
C ASP A 90 1.14 5.89 14.11
N GLY A 91 -0.01 5.22 14.09
CA GLY A 91 -1.10 5.74 14.91
C GLY A 91 -0.74 5.84 16.41
N ALA A 92 0.39 5.24 16.84
CA ALA A 92 0.84 5.10 18.22
C ALA A 92 2.04 5.99 18.64
N HIS A 93 3.07 6.26 17.81
CA HIS A 93 4.17 7.17 18.21
C HIS A 93 3.98 8.65 17.83
N ALA A 94 2.84 9.06 17.26
CA ALA A 94 2.51 10.47 17.10
C ALA A 94 2.15 11.20 18.43
N LEU A 95 2.25 10.51 19.59
CA LEU A 95 2.01 11.07 20.92
C LEU A 95 3.25 11.10 21.83
N ASP A 96 4.40 10.59 21.39
CA ASP A 96 5.62 10.61 22.20
C ASP A 96 6.68 11.52 21.55
N GLY A 97 6.61 12.81 21.92
CA GLY A 97 7.77 13.67 22.14
C GLY A 97 8.56 14.16 20.92
N ASP A 98 8.22 15.37 20.46
CA ASP A 98 9.12 16.54 20.47
C ASP A 98 8.27 17.82 20.63
#